data_AF-A0A673MKV1-F1
#
_entry.id   AF-A0A673MKV1-F1
#
_cell.length_a   1.000
_cell.length_b   1.000
_cell.length_c   1.000
_cell.angle_alpha   90.00
_cell.angle_beta   90.00
_cell.angle_gamma   90.00
#
_symmetry.space_group_name_H-M   'P 1'
#
loop_
_entity.id
_entity.type
_entity.pdbx_description
1 polymer ?
#
loop_
_entity_poly.entity_id
_entity_poly.type
_entity_poly.pdbx_seq_one_letter_code
_entity_poly.pdbx_strand_id
1 'polypeptide(L)'
;LEKNVTRLRVDNCTSIEDVEVTSCTGHCDTKSMYSMNTKNIMMHNCSCCQEEKFSQRQVMLKCANSSEILHDYIYVESCRCTPTKDRHVDVCERCFLCFGGINIP
;
A
#
# COMPACT_ATOMS: atom_id res chain seq x y z
N LEU A 1 3.56 -3.41 -10.07
CA LEU A 1 3.37 -1.94 -10.00
C LEU A 1 2.32 -1.59 -11.03
N GLU A 2 1.21 -1.04 -10.56
CA GLU A 2 0.09 -0.62 -11.40
C GLU A 2 0.04 0.90 -11.43
N LYS A 3 -0.21 1.46 -12.62
CA LYS A 3 -0.29 2.91 -12.83
C LYS A 3 -1.70 3.25 -13.31
N ASN A 4 -2.30 4.25 -12.69
CA ASN A 4 -3.61 4.75 -13.06
C ASN A 4 -3.55 6.28 -13.15
N VAL A 5 -4.21 6.85 -14.16
CA VAL A 5 -4.35 8.29 -14.31
C VAL A 5 -5.74 8.66 -13.86
N THR A 6 -5.84 9.53 -12.84
CA THR A 6 -7.12 9.89 -12.24
C THR A 6 -7.07 11.31 -11.66
N ARG A 7 -8.23 11.89 -11.37
CA ARG A 7 -8.27 13.10 -10.54
C ARG A 7 -8.16 12.73 -9.07
N LEU A 8 -7.16 13.28 -8.41
CA LEU A 8 -6.96 13.08 -6.98
C LEU A 8 -8.08 13.82 -6.22
N ARG A 9 -8.77 13.13 -5.32
CA ARG A 9 -9.78 13.73 -4.45
C ARG A 9 -9.37 13.57 -3.00
N VAL A 10 -9.27 14.69 -2.29
CA VAL A 10 -8.98 14.76 -0.86
C VAL A 10 -10.07 15.61 -0.24
N ASP A 11 -10.89 15.01 0.63
CA ASP A 11 -12.08 15.64 1.21
C ASP A 11 -13.02 16.26 0.15
N ASN A 12 -13.18 17.58 0.19
CA ASN A 12 -13.98 18.39 -0.73
C ASN A 12 -13.13 19.11 -1.80
N CYS A 13 -11.89 18.64 -2.02
CA CYS A 13 -10.94 19.19 -2.99
C CYS A 13 -10.59 18.15 -4.05
N THR A 14 -10.45 18.58 -5.30
CA THR A 14 -10.12 17.72 -6.44
C THR A 14 -8.96 18.32 -7.23
N SER A 15 -8.06 17.49 -7.75
CA SER A 15 -6.95 17.98 -8.57
C SER A 15 -7.45 18.74 -9.80
N ILE A 16 -6.75 19.83 -10.11
CA ILE A 16 -7.06 20.66 -11.29
C ILE A 16 -6.78 19.87 -12.57
N GLU A 17 -5.69 19.09 -12.55
CA GLU A 17 -5.24 18.24 -13.65
C GLU A 17 -5.35 16.77 -13.26
N ASP A 18 -5.35 15.88 -14.27
CA ASP A 18 -5.25 14.45 -14.02
C ASP A 18 -3.84 14.10 -13.56
N VAL A 19 -3.75 13.29 -12.51
CA VAL A 19 -2.46 12.87 -11.95
C VAL A 19 -2.26 11.37 -12.12
N GLU A 20 -1.01 11.00 -12.38
CA GLU A 20 -0.60 9.60 -12.35
C GLU A 20 -0.40 9.17 -10.89
N VAL A 21 -1.20 8.20 -10.47
CA VAL A 21 -1.10 7.49 -9.20
C VAL A 21 -0.63 6.07 -9.44
N THR A 22 0.11 5.53 -8.48
CA THR A 22 0.74 4.22 -8.61
C THR A 22 0.48 3.38 -7.38
N SER A 23 0.17 2.11 -7.56
CA SER A 23 -0.10 1.16 -6.48
C SER A 23 0.70 -0.13 -6.64
N CYS A 24 1.02 -0.75 -5.51
CA CYS A 24 1.62 -2.08 -5.48
C CYS A 24 0.53 -3.15 -5.49
N THR A 25 0.32 -3.75 -6.66
CA THR A 25 -0.53 -4.93 -6.84
C THR A 25 0.34 -6.11 -7.28
N GLY A 26 0.07 -7.30 -6.74
CA GLY A 26 0.83 -8.51 -7.07
C GLY A 26 0.68 -9.63 -6.05
N HIS A 27 1.09 -10.84 -6.44
CA HIS A 27 1.17 -12.00 -5.57
C HIS A 27 2.61 -12.20 -5.09
N CYS A 28 2.78 -12.48 -3.80
CA CYS A 28 4.07 -12.80 -3.19
C CYS A 28 4.04 -14.23 -2.63
N ASP A 29 5.18 -14.90 -2.68
CA ASP A 29 5.29 -16.27 -2.16
C ASP A 29 5.03 -16.32 -0.67
N THR A 30 4.05 -17.12 -0.29
CA THR A 30 3.70 -17.43 1.10
C THR A 30 3.67 -18.93 1.29
N LYS A 31 4.13 -19.41 2.45
CA LYS A 31 4.14 -20.84 2.79
C LYS A 31 3.71 -21.04 4.23
N SER A 32 2.93 -22.08 4.46
CA SER A 32 2.55 -22.55 5.79
C SER A 32 2.90 -24.04 5.89
N MET A 33 3.63 -24.44 6.92
CA MET A 33 4.08 -25.82 7.11
C MET A 33 3.97 -26.25 8.57
N TYR A 34 3.63 -27.52 8.78
CA TYR A 34 3.63 -28.09 10.12
C TYR A 34 5.06 -28.35 10.61
N SER A 35 5.40 -27.90 11.81
CA SER A 35 6.71 -28.11 12.41
C SER A 35 6.66 -29.16 13.53
N MET A 36 7.18 -30.36 13.22
CA MET A 36 7.33 -31.43 14.21
C MET A 36 8.43 -31.12 15.23
N ASN A 37 9.46 -30.36 14.84
CA ASN A 37 10.62 -30.06 15.68
C ASN A 37 10.36 -28.98 16.74
N THR A 38 9.35 -28.13 16.55
CA THR A 38 9.00 -27.05 17.48
C THR A 38 7.54 -27.18 17.92
N LYS A 39 7.31 -27.82 19.07
CA LYS A 39 6.05 -27.79 19.84
C LYS A 39 4.73 -28.08 19.05
N ASN A 40 4.74 -28.87 17.98
CA ASN A 40 3.53 -29.17 17.18
C ASN A 40 2.79 -27.91 16.71
N ILE A 41 3.53 -26.90 16.22
CA ILE A 41 2.95 -25.64 15.76
C ILE A 41 2.98 -25.53 14.22
N MET A 42 2.05 -24.75 13.67
CA MET A 42 2.13 -24.31 12.27
C MET A 42 3.14 -23.17 12.15
N MET A 43 4.11 -23.35 11.25
CA MET A 43 5.04 -22.30 10.85
C MET A 43 4.50 -21.59 9.62
N HIS A 44 4.30 -20.28 9.74
CA HIS A 44 3.89 -19.41 8.65
C HIS A 44 5.08 -18.56 8.21
N ASN A 45 5.31 -18.50 6.90
CA ASN A 45 6.26 -17.59 6.28
C ASN A 45 5.52 -16.84 5.19
N CYS A 46 5.19 -15.59 5.50
CA CYS A 46 4.39 -14.73 4.66
C CYS A 46 5.22 -13.54 4.18
N SER A 47 4.92 -13.10 2.95
CA SER A 47 5.51 -11.90 2.35
C SER A 47 4.37 -11.08 1.78
N CYS A 48 4.42 -9.77 1.98
CA CYS A 48 3.42 -8.84 1.48
C CYS A 48 4.07 -7.94 0.40
N CYS A 49 3.32 -7.58 -0.64
CA CYS A 49 3.79 -6.68 -1.70
C CYS A 49 3.74 -5.24 -1.17
N GLN A 50 4.89 -4.60 -1.02
CA GLN A 50 5.03 -3.26 -0.44
C GLN A 50 5.89 -2.37 -1.33
N GLU A 51 5.71 -1.06 -1.22
CA GLU A 51 6.55 -0.06 -1.85
C GLU A 51 8.01 -0.18 -1.37
N GLU A 52 8.93 -0.38 -2.31
CA GLU A 52 10.37 -0.43 -2.04
C GLU A 52 11.00 0.96 -2.16
N LYS A 53 10.58 1.70 -3.18
CA LYS A 53 10.97 3.10 -3.39
C LYS A 53 9.75 3.91 -3.73
N PHE A 54 9.67 5.08 -3.12
CA PHE A 54 8.62 6.06 -3.36
C PHE A 54 9.19 7.48 -3.30
N SER A 55 8.51 8.38 -3.95
CA SER A 55 8.79 9.82 -3.98
C SER A 55 7.55 10.58 -3.56
N GLN A 56 7.73 11.74 -2.92
CA GLN A 56 6.62 12.67 -2.70
C GLN A 56 6.47 13.56 -3.93
N ARG A 57 5.24 13.70 -4.42
CA ARG A 57 4.88 14.57 -5.55
C ARG A 57 3.83 15.56 -5.12
N GLN A 58 3.85 16.74 -5.71
CA GLN A 58 2.92 17.81 -5.41
C GLN A 58 1.89 17.97 -6.51
N VAL A 59 0.64 18.17 -6.11
CA VAL A 59 -0.47 18.50 -7.00
C VAL A 59 -1.29 19.64 -6.42
N MET A 60 -1.77 20.53 -7.29
CA MET A 60 -2.70 21.58 -6.90
C MET A 60 -4.14 21.06 -6.93
N LEU A 61 -4.82 21.14 -5.79
CA LEU A 61 -6.22 20.77 -5.64
C LEU A 61 -7.08 22.02 -5.57
N LYS A 62 -8.24 21.98 -6.23
CA LYS A 62 -9.28 23.00 -6.15
C LYS A 62 -10.42 22.51 -5.28
N CYS A 63 -10.74 23.27 -4.24
CA CYS A 63 -11.79 22.96 -3.29
C CYS A 63 -13.11 23.63 -3.66
N ALA A 64 -14.23 23.11 -3.12
CA ALA A 64 -15.56 23.69 -3.31
C ALA A 64 -15.65 25.17 -2.87
N ASN A 65 -14.83 25.58 -1.90
CA ASN A 65 -14.73 26.97 -1.42
C ASN A 65 -13.91 27.89 -2.33
N SER A 66 -13.62 27.47 -3.58
CA SER A 66 -12.75 28.16 -4.54
C SER A 66 -11.28 28.37 -4.12
N SER A 67 -10.88 27.83 -2.97
CA SER A 67 -9.48 27.80 -2.54
C SER A 67 -8.68 26.77 -3.33
N GLU A 68 -7.43 27.10 -3.62
CA GLU A 68 -6.45 26.19 -4.21
C GLU A 68 -5.42 25.83 -3.14
N ILE A 69 -5.18 24.54 -2.98
CA ILE A 69 -4.22 24.01 -2.00
C ILE A 69 -3.19 23.15 -2.71
N LEU A 70 -1.95 23.22 -2.26
CA LEU A 70 -0.90 22.30 -2.68
C LEU A 70 -0.96 21.07 -1.78
N HIS A 71 -1.08 19.89 -2.38
CA HIS A 71 -1.15 18.63 -1.66
C HIS A 71 -0.02 17.70 -2.09
N ASP A 72 0.73 17.20 -1.12
CA ASP A 72 1.74 16.18 -1.31
C ASP A 72 1.11 14.79 -1.30
N TYR A 73 1.39 14.00 -2.33
CA TYR A 73 0.98 12.60 -2.41
C TYR A 73 2.18 11.69 -2.66
N ILE A 74 2.05 10.42 -2.28
CA ILE A 74 3.10 9.42 -2.45
C ILE A 74 2.99 8.79 -3.84
N TYR A 75 4.08 8.83 -4.60
CA TYR A 75 4.24 8.13 -5.87
C TYR A 75 5.24 6.99 -5.70
N VAL A 76 4.77 5.77 -5.96
CA VAL A 76 5.55 4.53 -5.83
C VAL A 76 6.34 4.28 -7.12
N GLU A 77 7.66 4.19 -6.98
CA GLU A 77 8.59 3.93 -8.09
C GLU A 77 8.82 2.44 -8.30
N SER A 78 8.82 1.66 -7.21
CA SER A 78 9.03 0.21 -7.25
C SER A 78 8.38 -0.50 -6.07
N CYS A 79 8.06 -1.78 -6.25
CA CYS A 79 7.47 -2.64 -5.24
C CYS A 79 8.34 -3.89 -5.03
N ARG A 80 8.37 -4.41 -3.81
CA ARG A 80 9.02 -5.69 -3.49
C ARG A 80 8.16 -6.53 -2.55
N CYS A 81 8.41 -7.82 -2.54
CA CYS A 81 7.87 -8.71 -1.52
C CYS A 81 8.70 -8.58 -0.24
N THR A 82 8.10 -8.01 0.80
CA THR A 82 8.74 -7.85 2.11
C THR A 82 8.26 -8.96 3.03
N PRO A 83 9.16 -9.79 3.60
CA PRO A 83 8.77 -10.82 4.56
C PRO A 83 8.21 -10.18 5.83
N THR A 84 7.06 -10.64 6.30
CA THR A 84 6.46 -10.16 7.54
C THR A 84 7.25 -10.71 8.71
N LYS A 85 7.84 -9.83 9.54
CA LYS A 85 8.72 -10.24 10.65
C LYS A 85 7.98 -10.78 11.87
N ASP A 86 6.66 -10.67 11.93
CA ASP A 86 5.91 -11.06 13.13
C ASP A 86 5.46 -12.52 13.11
N ARG A 87 5.92 -13.23 14.15
CA ARG A 87 5.56 -14.60 14.52
C ARG A 87 4.19 -14.60 15.23
N HIS A 88 3.19 -13.98 14.65
CA HIS A 88 1.79 -14.09 15.06
C HIS A 88 0.92 -14.46 13.86
N VAL A 89 0.05 -15.44 14.09
CA VAL A 89 -0.81 -16.10 13.09
C VAL A 89 -1.78 -15.09 12.42
N ASP A 90 -2.00 -13.94 13.04
CA ASP A 90 -2.99 -12.92 12.63
C ASP A 90 -2.54 -11.98 11.48
N VAL A 91 -1.25 -11.99 11.10
CA VAL A 91 -0.74 -11.05 10.08
C VAL A 91 -0.99 -11.56 8.66
N CYS A 92 -1.03 -12.87 8.45
CA CYS A 92 -1.15 -13.44 7.11
C CYS A 92 -2.59 -13.38 6.57
N GLU A 93 -3.62 -13.45 7.43
CA GLU A 93 -5.02 -13.24 7.02
C GLU A 93 -5.29 -11.79 6.58
N ARG A 94 -4.53 -10.82 7.07
CA ARG A 94 -4.64 -9.41 6.64
C ARG A 94 -3.88 -9.08 5.35
N CYS A 95 -2.96 -9.93 4.86
CA CYS A 95 -2.37 -9.75 3.53
C CYS A 95 -3.39 -9.98 2.38
N PHE A 96 -4.55 -10.63 2.65
CA PHE A 96 -5.67 -10.65 1.70
C PHE A 96 -6.34 -9.27 1.52
N LEU A 97 -6.11 -8.33 2.46
CA LEU A 97 -6.69 -7.00 2.47
C LEU A 97 -5.66 -5.91 2.15
N CYS A 98 -4.82 -6.10 1.11
CA CYS A 98 -4.17 -4.98 0.41
C CYS A 98 -5.18 -4.10 -0.37
N PHE A 99 -6.38 -3.89 0.18
CA PHE A 99 -7.46 -3.04 -0.33
C PHE A 99 -7.97 -2.05 0.73
N GLY A 100 -7.20 -1.76 1.79
CA GLY A 100 -7.66 -0.92 2.90
C GLY A 100 -6.61 0.03 3.45
N GLY A 101 -6.59 1.25 2.92
CA GLY A 101 -6.33 2.50 3.65
C GLY A 101 -5.06 2.58 4.48
N ILE A 102 -4.01 3.18 3.91
CA ILE A 102 -2.92 3.78 4.67
C ILE A 102 -3.50 4.99 5.43
N ASN A 103 -3.63 4.89 6.75
CA ASN A 103 -3.71 6.04 7.66
C ASN A 103 -2.34 6.13 8.33
N ILE A 104 -1.54 7.13 7.95
CA ILE A 104 -0.26 7.45 8.60
C ILE A 104 -0.57 8.56 9.63
N PRO A 105 -0.09 8.45 10.89
CA PRO A 105 -0.15 9.54 11.86
C PRO A 105 0.75 10.73 11.48
#